data_AF-A0A8H4K0M6-F1
#
_entry.id   AF-A0A8H4K0M6-F1
#
_cell.length_a   1.000
_cell.length_b   1.000
_cell.length_c   1.000
_cell.angle_alpha   90.00
_cell.angle_beta   90.00
_cell.angle_gamma   90.00
#
_symmetry.space_group_name_H-M   'P 1'
#
loop_
_entity.id
_entity.type
_entity.pdbx_description
1 polymer ?
#
loop_
_entity_poly.entity_id
_entity_poly.type
_entity_poly.pdbx_seq_one_letter_code
_entity_poly.pdbx_strand_id
1 'polypeptide(L)'
;MAMPAVDVRPARKGPLRLDPIPEILRPLIRAYLLGYASAVAPRLLARWLSTFLAAWFGLRMLHSYEGRAYTETVPPKEGSAHNTEPQTVKFAGRTMDLTLFAVTRALDALVGDLWARHKARRLASNRWSKAERFLSKFVDPLVFAASSGLVMWAWFYHPSRLPRSYNKWITSAASVDLRLIEALRRCHSGEFQYGKETGQAHLLQGMCVDYEWPLAWGDPAVVVPIPCQMVHMSSGPSCEYHAASRFFRAWKWSMAT
;
A
#
# COMPACT_ATOMS: atom_id res chain seq x y z
N MET A 1 -7.89 63.59 63.27
CA MET A 1 -8.98 62.82 62.63
C MET A 1 -8.38 62.16 61.40
N ALA A 2 -7.93 60.90 61.53
CA ALA A 2 -7.28 60.15 60.45
C ALA A 2 -8.23 59.04 59.99
N MET A 3 -8.57 59.00 58.70
CA MET A 3 -9.35 57.92 58.10
C MET A 3 -8.42 56.80 57.64
N PRO A 4 -8.82 55.51 57.77
CA PRO A 4 -8.03 54.42 57.23
C PRO A 4 -8.29 54.28 55.72
N ALA A 5 -7.20 54.14 54.94
CA ALA A 5 -7.26 53.81 53.53
C ALA A 5 -7.70 52.34 53.38
N VAL A 6 -8.81 52.11 52.67
CA VAL A 6 -9.27 50.78 52.29
C VAL A 6 -8.48 50.34 51.04
N ASP A 7 -7.56 49.39 51.23
CA ASP A 7 -6.81 48.75 50.14
C ASP A 7 -7.72 47.76 49.39
N VAL A 8 -8.26 48.20 48.24
CA VAL A 8 -9.03 47.35 47.33
C VAL A 8 -8.07 46.70 46.34
N ARG A 9 -7.65 45.46 46.63
CA ARG A 9 -6.88 44.66 45.67
C ARG A 9 -7.75 44.31 44.45
N PRO A 10 -7.29 44.52 43.21
CA PRO A 10 -8.05 44.15 42.03
C PRO A 10 -8.10 42.62 41.88
N ALA A 11 -9.32 42.09 41.77
CA ALA A 11 -9.56 40.67 41.50
C ALA A 11 -8.90 40.26 40.17
N ARG A 12 -7.96 39.30 40.24
CA ARG A 12 -7.30 38.70 39.07
C ARG A 12 -8.34 38.10 38.13
N LYS A 13 -8.45 38.67 36.93
CA LYS A 13 -9.32 38.20 35.86
C LYS A 13 -8.70 36.96 35.19
N GLY A 14 -9.27 35.79 35.47
CA GLY A 14 -8.91 34.52 34.82
C GLY A 14 -9.56 34.35 33.43
N PRO A 15 -9.00 33.50 32.56
CA PRO A 15 -9.22 33.50 31.10
C PRO A 15 -10.54 32.87 30.61
N LEU A 16 -11.51 32.58 31.48
CA LEU A 16 -12.75 31.89 31.12
C LEU A 16 -13.97 32.65 31.66
N ARG A 17 -14.45 33.62 30.87
CA ARG A 17 -15.73 34.31 31.12
C ARG A 17 -16.88 33.38 30.75
N LEU A 18 -17.68 33.02 31.76
CA LEU A 18 -18.90 32.21 31.67
C LEU A 18 -20.14 33.10 31.89
N ASP A 19 -20.09 34.31 31.34
CA ASP A 19 -21.08 35.37 31.57
C ASP A 19 -22.53 34.99 31.17
N PRO A 20 -22.80 34.14 30.14
CA PRO A 20 -24.17 33.76 29.80
C PRO A 20 -24.74 32.59 30.63
N ILE A 21 -24.02 32.10 31.64
CA ILE A 21 -24.41 30.90 32.42
C ILE A 21 -24.89 31.29 33.82
N PRO A 22 -26.02 30.74 34.32
CA PRO A 22 -26.51 31.00 35.67
C PRO A 22 -25.43 30.70 36.73
N GLU A 23 -25.25 31.63 37.68
CA GLU A 23 -24.17 31.62 38.69
C GLU A 23 -24.06 30.29 39.46
N ILE A 24 -25.20 29.64 39.71
CA ILE A 24 -25.29 28.36 40.43
C ILE A 24 -24.60 27.20 39.67
N LEU A 25 -24.58 27.22 38.33
CA LEU A 25 -23.98 26.15 37.53
C LEU A 25 -22.48 26.36 37.24
N ARG A 26 -21.96 27.58 37.40
CA ARG A 26 -20.56 27.91 37.10
C ARG A 26 -19.51 27.08 37.84
N PRO A 27 -19.61 26.82 39.16
CA PRO A 27 -18.62 26.00 39.85
C PRO A 27 -18.64 24.54 39.38
N LEU A 28 -19.83 24.00 39.07
CA LEU A 28 -20.02 22.65 38.53
C LEU A 28 -19.43 22.52 37.12
N ILE A 29 -19.69 23.49 36.24
CA ILE A 29 -19.14 23.51 34.88
C ILE A 29 -17.62 23.70 34.92
N ARG A 30 -17.09 24.55 35.81
CA ARG A 30 -15.65 24.68 36.01
C ARG A 30 -15.03 23.38 36.50
N ALA A 31 -15.61 22.72 37.50
CA ALA A 31 -15.12 21.44 38.01
C ALA A 31 -15.18 20.34 36.93
N TYR A 32 -16.27 20.30 36.14
CA TYR A 32 -16.42 19.39 35.02
C TYR A 32 -15.40 19.65 33.92
N LEU A 33 -15.22 20.90 33.50
CA LEU A 33 -14.21 21.28 32.49
C LEU A 33 -12.79 21.02 32.98
N LEU A 34 -12.48 21.32 34.24
CA LEU A 34 -11.16 21.08 34.83
C LEU A 34 -10.88 19.58 34.96
N GLY A 35 -11.87 18.79 35.38
CA GLY A 35 -11.79 17.34 35.48
C GLY A 35 -11.74 16.64 34.12
N TYR A 36 -12.50 17.13 33.13
CA TYR A 36 -12.44 16.66 31.76
C TYR A 36 -11.11 17.01 31.12
N ALA A 37 -10.63 18.24 31.28
CA ALA A 37 -9.32 18.67 30.81
C ALA A 37 -8.21 17.83 31.47
N SER A 38 -8.25 17.60 32.79
CA SER A 38 -7.20 16.83 33.48
C SER A 38 -7.22 15.34 33.16
N ALA A 39 -8.39 14.74 32.91
CA ALA A 39 -8.50 13.30 32.61
C ALA A 39 -8.37 12.96 31.11
N VAL A 40 -8.84 13.85 30.23
CA VAL A 40 -8.94 13.60 28.79
C VAL A 40 -7.80 14.26 28.02
N ALA A 41 -7.38 15.49 28.38
CA ALA A 41 -6.32 16.18 27.64
C ALA A 41 -4.98 15.44 27.65
N PRO A 42 -4.50 14.84 28.76
CA PRO A 42 -3.23 14.09 28.73
C PRO A 42 -3.29 12.88 27.80
N ARG A 43 -4.45 12.23 27.69
CA ARG A 43 -4.64 11.06 26.82
C ARG A 43 -4.66 11.46 25.34
N LEU A 44 -5.30 12.60 25.03
CA LEU A 44 -5.31 13.14 23.67
C LEU A 44 -3.92 13.65 23.27
N LEU A 45 -3.23 14.37 24.16
CA LEU A 45 -1.88 14.85 23.93
C LEU A 45 -0.89 13.71 23.79
N ALA A 46 -0.97 12.65 24.60
CA ALA A 46 -0.12 11.48 24.48
C ALA A 46 -0.32 10.76 23.13
N ARG A 47 -1.57 10.61 22.67
CA ARG A 47 -1.88 10.04 21.34
C ARG A 47 -1.40 10.93 20.20
N TRP A 48 -1.57 12.23 20.33
CA TRP A 48 -1.10 13.19 19.32
C TRP A 48 0.42 13.19 19.24
N LEU A 49 1.11 13.20 20.39
CA LEU A 49 2.57 13.19 20.44
C LEU A 49 3.14 11.87 19.92
N SER A 50 2.54 10.73 20.26
CA SER A 50 3.01 9.43 19.74
C SER A 50 2.83 9.31 18.22
N THR A 51 1.68 9.75 17.70
CA THR A 51 1.41 9.77 16.25
C THR A 51 2.31 10.77 15.52
N PHE A 52 2.54 11.95 16.09
CA PHE A 52 3.46 12.95 15.56
C PHE A 52 4.91 12.46 15.52
N LEU A 53 5.41 11.90 16.62
CA LEU A 53 6.77 11.38 16.68
C LEU A 53 6.96 10.20 15.71
N ALA A 54 6.00 9.27 15.65
CA ALA A 54 6.05 8.15 14.70
C ALA A 54 6.06 8.66 13.24
N ALA A 55 5.22 9.65 12.91
CA ALA A 55 5.21 10.25 11.58
C ALA A 55 6.52 11.00 11.27
N TRP A 56 7.07 11.74 12.24
CA TRP A 56 8.32 12.47 12.10
C TRP A 56 9.51 11.54 11.88
N PHE A 57 9.64 10.48 12.69
CA PHE A 57 10.68 9.48 12.52
C PHE A 57 10.53 8.72 11.20
N GLY A 58 9.29 8.37 10.81
CA GLY A 58 9.00 7.78 9.51
C GLY A 58 9.46 8.66 8.34
N LEU A 59 9.07 9.93 8.34
CA LEU A 59 9.52 10.90 7.32
C LEU A 59 11.04 11.06 7.33
N ARG A 60 11.66 11.14 8.50
CA ARG A 60 13.12 11.29 8.62
C ARG A 60 13.86 10.06 8.08
N MET A 61 13.37 8.85 8.36
CA MET A 61 13.92 7.61 7.83
C MET A 61 13.77 7.57 6.30
N LEU A 62 12.59 7.88 5.78
CA LEU A 62 12.34 8.01 4.34
C LEU A 62 13.20 9.09 3.67
N HIS A 63 13.50 10.19 4.37
CA HIS A 63 14.39 11.25 3.88
C HIS A 63 15.86 10.85 3.90
N SER A 64 16.28 10.01 4.85
CA SER A 64 17.67 9.56 5.00
C SER A 64 18.10 8.49 4.00
N TYR A 65 17.15 7.80 3.37
CA TYR A 65 17.45 6.80 2.35
C TYR A 65 17.74 7.47 1.00
N GLU A 66 19.00 7.80 0.76
CA GLU A 66 19.49 8.23 -0.56
C GLU A 66 19.58 7.02 -1.52
N GLY A 67 18.43 6.52 -1.95
CA GLY A 67 18.38 5.41 -2.90
C GLY A 67 18.76 5.86 -4.31
N ARG A 68 19.79 5.22 -4.89
CA ARG A 68 20.14 5.24 -6.34
C ARG A 68 18.97 4.93 -7.31
N ALA A 69 17.79 4.61 -6.79
CA ALA A 69 16.59 4.24 -7.53
C ALA A 69 15.88 5.43 -8.24
N TYR A 70 16.24 6.68 -7.95
CA TYR A 70 15.55 7.88 -8.46
C TYR A 70 16.38 8.74 -9.44
N THR A 71 17.55 8.26 -9.82
CA THR A 71 18.43 8.88 -10.82
C THR A 71 18.47 8.01 -12.06
N GLU A 72 18.06 8.53 -13.21
CA GLU A 72 18.22 7.86 -14.50
C GLU A 72 19.32 8.58 -15.29
N THR A 73 20.32 7.81 -15.73
CA THR A 73 21.32 8.28 -16.69
C THR A 73 20.73 8.12 -18.08
N VAL A 74 20.30 9.23 -18.68
CA VAL A 74 19.79 9.20 -20.05
C VAL A 74 21.00 9.20 -20.99
N PRO A 75 21.13 8.21 -21.90
CA PRO A 75 22.20 8.23 -22.89
C PRO A 75 22.05 9.48 -23.80
N PRO A 76 23.17 10.08 -24.24
CA PRO A 76 23.12 11.24 -25.12
C PRO A 76 22.35 10.91 -26.40
N LYS A 77 21.50 11.85 -26.84
CA LYS A 77 20.73 11.73 -28.09
C LYS A 77 21.66 11.43 -29.26
N GLU A 78 21.32 10.44 -30.08
CA GLU A 78 22.03 10.16 -31.34
C GLU A 78 22.05 11.43 -32.20
N GLY A 79 23.25 12.01 -32.36
CA GLY A 79 23.48 13.28 -33.03
C GLY A 79 24.20 14.36 -32.21
N SER A 80 24.48 14.15 -30.92
CA SER A 80 25.27 15.10 -30.12
C SER A 80 26.79 14.83 -30.22
N ALA A 81 27.59 15.89 -30.13
CA ALA A 81 29.04 15.85 -30.29
C ALA A 81 29.72 14.83 -29.33
N HIS A 82 30.85 14.28 -29.79
CA HIS A 82 31.60 13.13 -29.22
C HIS A 82 31.99 13.25 -27.72
N ASN A 83 31.74 14.37 -27.04
CA ASN A 83 32.07 14.62 -25.63
C ASN A 83 30.86 15.04 -24.78
N THR A 84 29.69 14.42 -24.97
CA THR A 84 28.50 14.74 -24.17
C THR A 84 28.42 13.81 -22.95
N GLU A 85 28.74 14.35 -21.76
CA GLU A 85 28.57 13.66 -20.47
C GLU A 85 27.11 13.19 -20.27
N PRO A 86 26.88 11.97 -19.72
CA PRO A 86 25.54 11.45 -19.49
C PRO A 86 24.76 12.33 -18.49
N GLN A 87 23.60 12.84 -18.92
CA GLN A 87 22.75 13.64 -18.04
C GLN A 87 22.03 12.75 -17.02
N THR A 88 22.23 13.04 -15.74
CA THR A 88 21.50 12.42 -14.64
C THR A 88 20.23 13.21 -14.35
N VAL A 89 19.07 12.68 -14.74
CA VAL A 89 17.78 13.28 -14.38
C VAL A 89 17.34 12.75 -13.02
N LYS A 90 17.04 13.66 -12.08
CA LYS A 90 16.46 13.34 -10.76
C LYS A 90 14.95 13.44 -10.86
N PHE A 91 14.24 12.32 -10.69
CA PHE A 91 12.78 12.32 -10.71
C PHE A 91 12.19 12.85 -9.39
N ALA A 92 11.07 13.56 -9.47
CA ALA A 92 10.31 14.06 -8.31
C ALA A 92 9.57 12.95 -7.51
N GLY A 93 9.78 11.67 -7.85
CA GLY A 93 9.09 10.51 -7.27
C GLY A 93 9.14 10.45 -5.74
N ARG A 94 10.23 10.93 -5.13
CA ARG A 94 10.39 10.96 -3.66
C ARG A 94 9.27 11.71 -2.93
N THR A 95 8.82 12.85 -3.47
CA THR A 95 7.72 13.63 -2.85
C THR A 95 6.37 12.94 -3.01
N MET A 96 6.17 12.25 -4.14
CA MET A 96 4.96 11.47 -4.40
C MET A 96 4.83 10.31 -3.42
N ASP A 97 5.90 9.53 -3.20
CA ASP A 97 5.86 8.39 -2.28
C ASP A 97 5.57 8.82 -0.84
N LEU A 98 6.14 9.96 -0.40
CA LEU A 98 5.87 10.54 0.91
C LEU A 98 4.42 11.01 1.05
N THR A 99 3.89 11.71 0.05
CA THR A 99 2.48 12.13 0.07
C THR A 99 1.54 10.94 0.06
N LEU A 100 1.82 9.91 -0.74
CA LEU A 100 1.04 8.68 -0.77
C LEU A 100 1.10 7.95 0.57
N PHE A 101 2.27 7.84 1.19
CA PHE A 101 2.43 7.25 2.51
C PHE A 101 1.66 8.04 3.58
N ALA A 102 1.80 9.37 3.61
CA ALA A 102 1.10 10.21 4.57
C ALA A 102 -0.42 10.15 4.40
N VAL A 103 -0.92 10.20 3.17
CA VAL A 103 -2.35 10.10 2.85
C VAL A 103 -2.90 8.72 3.21
N THR A 104 -2.20 7.63 2.83
CA THR A 104 -2.64 6.27 3.17
C THR A 104 -2.68 6.06 4.68
N ARG A 105 -1.68 6.54 5.43
CA ARG A 105 -1.68 6.49 6.91
C ARG A 105 -2.77 7.35 7.54
N ALA A 106 -3.03 8.53 7.01
CA ALA A 106 -4.12 9.38 7.49
C ALA A 106 -5.49 8.70 7.27
N LEU A 107 -5.71 8.11 6.09
CA LEU A 107 -6.92 7.35 5.79
C LEU A 107 -7.06 6.12 6.72
N ASP A 108 -5.99 5.38 6.94
CA ASP A 108 -5.94 4.22 7.83
C ASP A 108 -6.36 4.59 9.27
N ALA A 109 -5.84 5.71 9.79
CA ALA A 109 -6.23 6.23 11.10
C ALA A 109 -7.70 6.69 11.16
N LEU A 110 -8.19 7.38 10.12
CA LEU A 110 -9.58 7.82 10.04
C LEU A 110 -10.55 6.63 9.98
N VAL A 111 -10.27 5.65 9.13
CA VAL A 111 -11.06 4.43 8.99
C VAL A 111 -11.05 3.63 10.29
N GLY A 112 -9.88 3.49 10.93
CA GLY A 112 -9.75 2.83 12.22
C GLY A 112 -10.57 3.49 13.33
N ASP A 113 -10.54 4.82 13.43
CA ASP A 113 -11.32 5.56 14.43
C ASP A 113 -12.84 5.50 14.14
N LEU A 114 -13.24 5.65 12.87
CA LEU A 114 -14.64 5.50 12.46
C LEU A 114 -15.17 4.09 12.76
N TRP A 115 -14.37 3.06 12.48
CA TRP A 115 -14.72 1.67 12.77
C TRP A 115 -14.80 1.41 14.27
N ALA A 116 -13.86 1.92 15.07
CA ALA A 116 -13.90 1.82 16.53
C ALA A 116 -15.15 2.48 17.12
N ARG A 117 -15.51 3.69 16.65
CA ARG A 117 -16.74 4.39 17.04
C ARG A 117 -17.99 3.65 16.58
N HIS A 118 -17.98 3.05 15.39
CA HIS A 118 -19.10 2.25 14.90
C HIS A 118 -19.27 0.99 15.78
N LYS A 119 -18.20 0.26 16.04
CA LYS A 119 -18.19 -0.93 16.90
C LYS A 119 -18.67 -0.60 18.32
N ALA A 120 -18.19 0.48 18.93
CA ALA A 120 -18.62 0.91 20.26
C ALA A 120 -20.13 1.25 20.31
N ARG A 121 -20.64 1.99 19.31
CA ARG A 121 -22.08 2.30 19.18
C ARG A 121 -22.93 1.05 19.00
N ARG A 122 -22.45 0.09 18.20
CA ARG A 122 -23.17 -1.18 17.95
C ARG A 122 -23.18 -2.09 19.17
N LEU A 123 -22.06 -2.21 19.89
CA LEU A 123 -21.98 -2.93 21.17
C LEU A 123 -22.95 -2.34 22.21
N ALA A 124 -23.04 -1.01 22.31
CA ALA A 124 -24.01 -0.36 23.20
C ALA A 124 -25.48 -0.62 22.80
N SER A 125 -25.75 -0.83 21.51
CA SER A 125 -27.11 -1.10 21.00
C SER A 125 -27.54 -2.58 21.02
N ASN A 126 -26.63 -3.51 21.36
CA ASN A 126 -26.80 -4.97 21.40
C ASN A 126 -27.51 -5.62 20.18
N ARG A 127 -27.52 -4.95 19.01
CA ARG A 127 -28.12 -5.46 17.78
C ARG A 127 -27.04 -5.67 16.74
N TRP A 128 -26.57 -6.92 16.63
CA TRP A 128 -25.65 -7.31 15.58
C TRP A 128 -26.32 -8.29 14.63
N SER A 129 -26.48 -7.91 13.36
CA SER A 129 -26.97 -8.85 12.35
C SER A 129 -25.95 -9.97 12.12
N LYS A 130 -26.39 -11.13 11.63
CA LYS A 130 -25.46 -12.23 11.27
C LYS A 130 -24.51 -11.79 10.15
N ALA A 131 -25.00 -10.97 9.22
CA ALA A 131 -24.23 -10.41 8.11
C ALA A 131 -23.13 -9.43 8.59
N GLU A 132 -23.44 -8.50 9.50
CA GLU A 132 -22.42 -7.58 10.06
C GLU A 132 -21.33 -8.33 10.84
N ARG A 133 -21.69 -9.41 11.56
CA ARG A 133 -20.71 -10.26 12.24
C ARG A 133 -19.79 -10.97 11.26
N PHE A 134 -20.34 -11.51 10.18
CA PHE A 134 -19.55 -12.10 9.10
C PHE A 134 -18.63 -11.05 8.47
N LEU A 135 -19.16 -9.90 8.07
CA LEU A 135 -18.39 -8.82 7.44
C LEU A 135 -17.26 -8.33 8.35
N SER A 136 -17.51 -8.16 9.65
CA SER A 136 -16.49 -7.72 10.61
C SER A 136 -15.32 -8.71 10.78
N LYS A 137 -15.51 -9.99 10.44
CA LYS A 137 -14.45 -11.01 10.48
C LYS A 137 -13.67 -11.08 9.18
N PHE A 138 -14.30 -10.78 8.05
CA PHE A 138 -13.72 -10.96 6.73
C PHE A 138 -13.30 -9.66 6.05
N VAL A 139 -13.61 -8.49 6.62
CA VAL A 139 -13.27 -7.21 6.00
C VAL A 139 -11.77 -7.08 5.74
N ASP A 140 -10.90 -7.41 6.71
CA ASP A 140 -9.46 -7.27 6.51
C ASP A 140 -8.93 -8.23 5.43
N PRO A 141 -9.25 -9.54 5.44
CA PRO A 141 -8.88 -10.45 4.35
C PRO A 141 -9.45 -10.05 2.98
N LEU A 142 -10.69 -9.57 2.92
CA LEU A 142 -11.32 -9.19 1.66
C LEU A 142 -10.72 -7.93 1.06
N VAL A 143 -10.46 -6.91 1.88
CA VAL A 143 -9.79 -5.68 1.45
C VAL A 143 -8.39 -6.01 0.95
N PHE A 144 -7.66 -6.87 1.66
CA PHE A 144 -6.36 -7.36 1.22
C PHE A 144 -6.41 -8.13 -0.10
N ALA A 145 -7.33 -9.08 -0.24
CA ALA A 145 -7.49 -9.87 -1.45
C ALA A 145 -7.89 -9.01 -2.65
N ALA A 146 -8.82 -8.07 -2.46
CA ALA A 146 -9.25 -7.13 -3.50
C ALA A 146 -8.11 -6.21 -3.94
N SER A 147 -7.36 -5.63 -3.00
CA SER A 147 -6.24 -4.75 -3.35
C SER A 147 -5.12 -5.51 -4.07
N SER A 148 -4.76 -6.68 -3.56
CA SER A 148 -3.74 -7.55 -4.17
C SER A 148 -4.18 -8.02 -5.55
N GLY A 149 -5.46 -8.39 -5.71
CA GLY A 149 -6.04 -8.76 -6.99
C GLY A 149 -5.94 -7.64 -8.02
N LEU A 150 -6.26 -6.40 -7.65
CA LEU A 150 -6.13 -5.23 -8.54
C LEU A 150 -4.68 -4.95 -8.93
N VAL A 151 -3.74 -5.07 -7.98
CA VAL A 151 -2.30 -4.92 -8.26
C VAL A 151 -1.81 -5.99 -9.22
N MET A 152 -2.17 -7.26 -8.98
CA MET A 152 -1.79 -8.38 -9.84
C MET A 152 -2.42 -8.26 -11.23
N TRP A 153 -3.68 -7.81 -11.31
CA TRP A 153 -4.33 -7.50 -12.60
C TRP A 153 -3.61 -6.39 -13.35
N ALA A 154 -3.25 -5.31 -12.68
CA ALA A 154 -2.51 -4.21 -13.28
C ALA A 154 -1.13 -4.66 -13.75
N TRP A 155 -0.37 -5.41 -12.95
CA TRP A 155 0.92 -5.97 -13.35
C TRP A 155 0.78 -6.91 -14.55
N PHE A 156 -0.25 -7.77 -14.51
CA PHE A 156 -0.47 -8.75 -15.56
C PHE A 156 -0.92 -8.09 -16.86
N TYR A 157 -1.94 -7.24 -16.91
CA TYR A 157 -2.51 -6.73 -18.18
C TYR A 157 -2.11 -5.30 -18.54
N HIS A 158 -1.78 -4.46 -17.55
CA HIS A 158 -1.48 -3.05 -17.77
C HIS A 158 -0.21 -2.62 -17.01
N PRO A 159 0.96 -3.22 -17.31
CA PRO A 159 2.18 -3.00 -16.54
C PRO A 159 2.62 -1.53 -16.49
N SER A 160 2.24 -0.73 -17.49
CA SER A 160 2.49 0.71 -17.56
C SER A 160 1.73 1.55 -16.52
N ARG A 161 0.68 1.00 -15.90
CA ARG A 161 -0.09 1.68 -14.84
C ARG A 161 0.54 1.53 -13.45
N LEU A 162 1.54 0.66 -13.30
CA LEU A 162 2.28 0.51 -12.05
C LEU A 162 3.55 1.37 -12.06
N PRO A 163 3.99 1.91 -10.91
CA PRO A 163 5.30 2.52 -10.79
C PRO A 163 6.39 1.56 -11.28
N ARG A 164 7.35 2.06 -12.06
CA ARG A 164 8.39 1.23 -12.72
C ARG A 164 9.16 0.36 -11.73
N SER A 165 9.55 0.92 -10.58
CA SER A 165 10.25 0.18 -9.52
C SER A 165 9.41 -0.95 -8.97
N TYR A 166 8.12 -0.70 -8.73
CA TYR A 166 7.20 -1.71 -8.22
C TYR A 166 6.93 -2.82 -9.24
N ASN A 167 6.76 -2.46 -10.52
CA ASN A 167 6.63 -3.44 -11.58
C ASN A 167 7.88 -4.34 -11.69
N LYS A 168 9.09 -3.75 -11.64
CA LYS A 168 10.35 -4.52 -11.60
C LYS A 168 10.41 -5.45 -10.40
N TRP A 169 10.01 -4.98 -9.22
CA TRP A 169 9.98 -5.78 -8.00
C TRP A 169 9.01 -6.97 -8.13
N ILE A 170 7.76 -6.74 -8.56
CA ILE A 170 6.79 -7.83 -8.75
C ILE A 170 7.28 -8.81 -9.80
N THR A 171 7.85 -8.33 -10.91
CA THR A 171 8.40 -9.18 -11.97
C THR A 171 9.55 -10.06 -11.45
N SER A 172 10.44 -9.48 -10.64
CA SER A 172 11.51 -10.23 -9.97
C SER A 172 10.96 -11.27 -9.01
N ALA A 173 9.96 -10.90 -8.20
CA ALA A 173 9.29 -11.81 -7.26
C ALA A 173 8.58 -12.97 -7.99
N ALA A 174 7.96 -12.65 -9.13
CA ALA A 174 7.18 -13.58 -9.93
C ALA A 174 8.04 -14.67 -10.57
N SER A 175 9.36 -14.52 -10.68
CA SER A 175 10.31 -15.60 -11.04
C SER A 175 9.77 -16.54 -12.14
N VAL A 176 9.26 -15.95 -13.22
CA VAL A 176 8.62 -16.63 -14.34
C VAL A 176 9.15 -16.02 -15.64
N ASP A 177 9.25 -16.82 -16.69
CA ASP A 177 9.63 -16.32 -18.01
C ASP A 177 8.54 -15.35 -18.52
N LEU A 178 8.97 -14.14 -18.91
CA LEU A 178 8.06 -13.10 -19.39
C LEU A 178 7.37 -13.47 -20.70
N ARG A 179 7.95 -14.36 -21.52
CA ARG A 179 7.32 -14.88 -22.74
C ARG A 179 6.05 -15.67 -22.43
N LEU A 180 6.03 -16.40 -21.31
CA LEU A 180 4.84 -17.10 -20.86
C LEU A 180 3.73 -16.13 -20.43
N ILE A 181 4.08 -15.06 -19.70
CA ILE A 181 3.10 -14.00 -19.35
C ILE A 181 2.56 -13.36 -20.63
N GLU A 182 3.44 -13.04 -21.58
CA GLU A 182 3.05 -12.43 -22.84
C GLU A 182 2.14 -13.35 -23.66
N ALA A 183 2.41 -14.66 -23.71
CA ALA A 183 1.54 -15.62 -24.36
C ALA A 183 0.14 -15.63 -23.71
N LEU A 184 0.05 -15.62 -22.38
CA LEU A 184 -1.22 -15.56 -21.66
C LEU A 184 -1.98 -14.24 -21.88
N ARG A 185 -1.28 -13.11 -22.03
CA ARG A 185 -1.90 -11.83 -22.44
C ARG A 185 -2.49 -11.93 -23.85
N ARG A 186 -1.76 -12.53 -24.79
CA ARG A 186 -2.23 -12.76 -26.16
C ARG A 186 -3.39 -13.75 -26.22
N CYS A 187 -3.45 -14.70 -25.28
CA CYS A 187 -4.64 -15.54 -25.10
C CYS A 187 -5.86 -14.69 -24.72
N HIS A 188 -5.69 -13.73 -23.81
CA HIS A 188 -6.76 -12.83 -23.39
C HIS A 188 -7.17 -11.83 -24.48
N SER A 189 -6.23 -11.31 -25.29
CA SER A 189 -6.57 -10.43 -26.43
C SER A 189 -7.10 -11.18 -27.65
N GLY A 190 -6.96 -12.52 -27.69
CA GLY A 190 -7.39 -13.37 -28.81
C GLY A 190 -6.36 -13.46 -29.95
N GLU A 191 -5.16 -12.89 -29.78
CA GLU A 191 -4.05 -13.02 -30.73
C GLU A 191 -3.43 -14.42 -30.70
N PHE A 192 -3.38 -15.05 -29.53
CA PHE A 192 -2.97 -16.44 -29.36
C PHE A 192 -4.23 -17.28 -29.10
N GLN A 193 -4.52 -18.25 -29.96
CA GLN A 193 -5.72 -19.10 -29.85
C GLN A 193 -5.34 -20.57 -29.93
N TYR A 194 -5.80 -21.34 -28.95
CA TYR A 194 -5.64 -22.78 -28.96
C TYR A 194 -6.30 -23.42 -30.19
N GLY A 195 -5.60 -24.37 -30.81
CA GLY A 195 -6.05 -25.12 -31.98
C GLY A 195 -6.05 -24.31 -33.28
N LYS A 196 -5.44 -23.11 -33.29
CA LYS A 196 -5.37 -22.25 -34.48
C LYS A 196 -3.97 -21.71 -34.73
N GLU A 197 -3.55 -21.77 -35.99
CA GLU A 197 -2.34 -21.14 -36.48
C GLU A 197 -2.52 -19.62 -36.57
N THR A 198 -2.07 -18.93 -35.53
CA THR A 198 -2.18 -17.46 -35.41
C THR A 198 -0.85 -16.74 -35.69
N GLY A 199 0.20 -17.48 -36.07
CA GLY A 199 1.56 -16.95 -36.25
C GLY A 199 2.30 -16.63 -34.94
N GLN A 200 1.69 -16.92 -33.79
CA GLN A 200 2.24 -16.62 -32.46
C GLN A 200 3.16 -17.71 -31.90
N ALA A 201 3.32 -18.84 -32.60
CA ALA A 201 4.08 -20.00 -32.14
C ALA A 201 5.53 -19.66 -31.74
N HIS A 202 6.17 -18.75 -32.49
CA HIS A 202 7.55 -18.32 -32.26
C HIS A 202 7.82 -17.82 -30.82
N LEU A 203 6.80 -17.24 -30.15
CA LEU A 203 6.93 -16.71 -28.79
C LEU A 203 7.27 -17.80 -27.78
N LEU A 204 6.50 -18.89 -27.78
CA LEU A 204 6.71 -20.01 -26.87
C LEU A 204 7.75 -21.00 -27.42
N GLN A 205 7.90 -21.13 -28.74
CA GLN A 205 8.97 -21.92 -29.34
C GLN A 205 10.35 -21.42 -28.93
N GLY A 206 10.56 -20.09 -28.86
CA GLY A 206 11.79 -19.53 -28.31
C GLY A 206 12.05 -19.98 -26.87
N MET A 207 10.99 -20.11 -26.06
CA MET A 207 11.08 -20.65 -24.71
C MET A 207 11.41 -22.15 -24.73
N CYS A 208 10.82 -22.92 -25.63
CA CYS A 208 11.17 -24.32 -25.81
C CYS A 208 12.65 -24.53 -26.15
N VAL A 209 13.24 -23.66 -26.98
CA VAL A 209 14.67 -23.72 -27.31
C VAL A 209 15.53 -23.50 -26.07
N ASP A 210 15.26 -22.45 -25.29
CA ASP A 210 16.09 -22.10 -24.12
C ASP A 210 16.00 -23.12 -22.98
N TYR A 211 14.85 -23.80 -22.85
CA TYR A 211 14.60 -24.80 -21.81
C TYR A 211 14.73 -26.25 -22.30
N GLU A 212 15.21 -26.46 -23.54
CA GLU A 212 15.39 -27.78 -24.17
C GLU A 212 14.11 -28.63 -24.21
N TRP A 213 12.96 -27.99 -24.43
CA TRP A 213 11.67 -28.66 -24.60
C TRP A 213 11.33 -28.93 -26.06
N PRO A 214 10.42 -29.88 -26.35
CA PRO A 214 9.96 -30.11 -27.72
C PRO A 214 9.39 -28.83 -28.34
N LEU A 215 9.89 -28.41 -29.50
CA LEU A 215 9.43 -27.22 -30.22
C LEU A 215 7.92 -27.20 -30.46
N ALA A 216 7.31 -28.37 -30.68
CA ALA A 216 5.88 -28.52 -30.86
C ALA A 216 5.06 -28.01 -29.67
N TRP A 217 5.61 -27.98 -28.45
CA TRP A 217 4.91 -27.46 -27.26
C TRP A 217 4.66 -25.96 -27.32
N GLY A 218 5.50 -25.22 -28.06
CA GLY A 218 5.31 -23.79 -28.25
C GLY A 218 4.28 -23.45 -29.31
N ASP A 219 3.77 -24.44 -30.05
CA ASP A 219 2.81 -24.24 -31.12
C ASP A 219 1.36 -24.40 -30.63
N PRO A 220 0.55 -23.31 -30.61
CA PRO A 220 -0.83 -23.35 -30.17
C PRO A 220 -1.76 -24.22 -31.01
N ALA A 221 -1.41 -24.50 -32.28
CA ALA A 221 -2.24 -25.31 -33.15
C ALA A 221 -1.98 -26.81 -32.95
N VAL A 222 -0.76 -27.17 -32.53
CA VAL A 222 -0.34 -28.56 -32.32
C VAL A 222 -0.64 -29.04 -30.91
N VAL A 223 -0.32 -28.24 -29.88
CA VAL A 223 -0.46 -28.64 -28.48
C VAL A 223 -1.47 -27.75 -27.76
N VAL A 224 -2.56 -28.37 -27.31
CA VAL A 224 -3.66 -27.71 -26.59
C VAL A 224 -3.98 -28.50 -25.33
N PRO A 225 -3.97 -27.88 -24.13
CA PRO A 225 -3.49 -26.53 -23.79
C PRO A 225 -1.96 -26.45 -23.67
N ILE A 226 -1.41 -25.26 -23.35
CA ILE A 226 0.01 -25.09 -22.95
C ILE A 226 0.36 -26.13 -21.87
N PRO A 227 1.35 -27.02 -22.07
CA PRO A 227 1.69 -28.07 -21.12
C PRO A 227 2.04 -27.55 -19.72
N CYS A 228 1.58 -28.27 -18.67
CA CYS A 228 1.87 -27.89 -17.28
C CYS A 228 3.37 -27.80 -16.98
N GLN A 229 4.21 -28.64 -17.60
CA GLN A 229 5.66 -28.56 -17.45
C GLN A 229 6.21 -27.23 -17.94
N MET A 230 5.67 -26.72 -19.05
CA MET A 230 6.00 -25.40 -19.55
C MET A 230 5.43 -24.30 -18.63
N VAL A 231 4.19 -24.40 -18.15
CA VAL A 231 3.60 -23.39 -17.22
C VAL A 231 4.37 -23.31 -15.90
N HIS A 232 4.87 -24.45 -15.42
CA HIS A 232 5.55 -24.58 -14.13
C HIS A 232 7.08 -24.59 -14.23
N MET A 233 7.65 -24.28 -15.40
CA MET A 233 9.11 -24.25 -15.62
C MET A 233 9.79 -25.56 -15.16
N SER A 234 9.18 -26.71 -15.48
CA SER A 234 9.59 -28.07 -15.10
C SER A 234 9.91 -28.25 -13.61
N SER A 235 9.27 -27.46 -12.75
CA SER A 235 9.56 -27.43 -11.33
C SER A 235 8.72 -28.45 -10.56
N GLY A 236 9.08 -29.72 -10.69
CA GLY A 236 8.60 -30.81 -9.82
C GLY A 236 7.52 -31.72 -10.43
N PRO A 237 7.09 -32.75 -9.67
CA PRO A 237 6.27 -33.85 -10.19
C PRO A 237 4.78 -33.53 -10.34
N SER A 238 4.27 -32.48 -9.68
CA SER A 238 2.85 -32.10 -9.74
C SER A 238 2.62 -30.59 -9.60
N CYS A 239 1.44 -30.15 -10.00
CA CYS A 239 1.01 -28.74 -9.91
C CYS A 239 0.93 -28.26 -8.45
N GLU A 240 0.46 -29.12 -7.53
CA GLU A 240 0.32 -28.82 -6.11
C GLU A 240 1.68 -28.71 -5.44
N TYR A 241 2.60 -29.63 -5.76
CA TYR A 241 3.98 -29.55 -5.30
C TYR A 241 4.63 -28.24 -5.75
N HIS A 242 4.45 -27.90 -7.03
CA HIS A 242 4.96 -26.64 -7.57
C HIS A 242 4.38 -25.43 -6.85
N ALA A 243 3.07 -25.40 -6.61
CA ALA A 243 2.41 -24.30 -5.90
C ALA A 243 2.96 -24.14 -4.47
N ALA A 244 3.11 -25.24 -3.72
CA ALA A 244 3.68 -25.22 -2.39
C ALA A 244 5.17 -24.78 -2.41
N SER A 245 5.97 -25.35 -3.30
CA SER A 245 7.38 -25.00 -3.48
C SER A 245 7.55 -23.51 -3.83
N ARG A 246 6.74 -22.99 -4.76
CA ARG A 246 6.72 -21.57 -5.11
C ARG A 246 6.33 -20.69 -3.95
N PHE A 247 5.33 -21.07 -3.16
CA PHE A 247 4.94 -20.33 -1.96
C PHE A 247 6.13 -20.18 -1.00
N PHE A 248 6.82 -21.28 -0.66
CA PHE A 248 7.97 -21.24 0.24
C PHE A 248 9.14 -20.44 -0.34
N ARG A 249 9.42 -20.55 -1.64
CA ARG A 249 10.49 -19.77 -2.30
C ARG A 249 10.17 -18.28 -2.31
N ALA A 250 8.94 -17.91 -2.64
CA ALA A 250 8.48 -16.52 -2.63
C ALA A 250 8.52 -15.93 -1.21
N TRP A 251 8.07 -16.70 -0.22
CA TRP A 251 8.17 -16.31 1.20
C TRP A 251 9.61 -16.05 1.62
N LYS A 252 10.53 -16.98 1.32
CA LYS A 252 11.95 -16.83 1.63
C LYS A 252 12.56 -15.60 0.94
N TRP A 253 12.21 -15.39 -0.34
CA TRP A 253 12.68 -14.22 -1.10
C TRP A 253 12.17 -12.90 -0.50
N SER A 254 10.90 -12.84 -0.10
CA SER A 254 10.32 -11.65 0.54
C SER A 254 10.92 -11.33 1.91
N MET A 255 11.47 -12.32 2.62
CA MET A 255 12.17 -12.11 3.89
C MET A 255 13.62 -11.64 3.72
N ALA A 256 14.19 -11.83 2.52
CA ALA A 256 15.59 -11.51 2.22
C ALA A 256 15.76 -10.19 1.44
N THR A 257 14.67 -9.59 0.97
CA THR A 257 14.63 -8.35 0.17
C THR A 257 14.08 -7.22 1.01
#